data_AF-A0A7Y3CBJ9-F1
#
_entry.id   AF-A0A7Y3CBJ9-F1
#
_cell.length_a   1.000
_cell.length_b   1.000
_cell.length_c   1.000
_cell.angle_alpha   90.00
_cell.angle_beta   90.00
_cell.angle_gamma   90.00
#
_symmetry.space_group_name_H-M   'P 1'
#
loop_
_entity.id
_entity.type
_entity.pdbx_description
1 polymer ?
#
loop_
_entity_poly.entity_id
_entity_poly.type
_entity_poly.pdbx_seq_one_letter_code
_entity_poly.pdbx_strand_id
1 'polypeptide(L)'
;KKYNYSPRYYDDKGEGNPFKIQHKLDRYRTTAEPPRGLKSKFSSAMSDLRRGADRNYNIRFLLILAVLILIFLYIIDFDLSIFYSK
;
A
#
# COMPACT_ATOMS: atom_id res chain seq x y z
N LYS A 1 9.39 6.41 -26.66
CA LYS A 1 10.47 5.48 -27.08
C LYS A 1 11.61 5.62 -26.07
N LYS A 2 11.88 4.60 -25.24
CA LYS A 2 12.98 4.63 -24.26
C LYS A 2 14.27 4.31 -25.04
N TYR A 3 15.23 5.22 -25.08
CA TYR A 3 16.52 4.99 -25.72
C TYR A 3 17.51 4.55 -24.64
N ASN A 4 18.03 3.33 -24.76
CA ASN A 4 19.06 2.84 -23.86
C ASN A 4 20.42 3.29 -24.41
N TYR A 5 21.09 4.22 -23.70
CA TYR A 5 22.45 4.63 -24.03
C TYR A 5 23.41 3.88 -23.11
N SER A 6 24.32 3.08 -23.68
CA SER A 6 25.44 2.49 -22.94
C SER A 6 26.71 3.31 -23.24
N PRO A 7 27.25 4.07 -22.27
CA PRO A 7 28.50 4.79 -22.46
C PRO A 7 29.66 3.81 -22.70
N ARG A 8 30.54 4.12 -23.67
CA ARG A 8 31.64 3.23 -24.11
C ARG A 8 32.83 3.16 -23.13
N TYR A 9 32.96 4.15 -22.24
CA TYR A 9 34.11 4.32 -21.33
C TYR A 9 33.73 4.48 -19.86
N TYR A 10 32.45 4.27 -19.52
CA TYR A 10 31.96 4.46 -18.15
C TYR A 10 31.53 3.11 -17.58
N ASP A 11 32.22 2.68 -16.53
CA ASP A 11 31.87 1.50 -15.76
C ASP A 11 30.93 1.92 -14.62
N ASP A 12 29.68 1.51 -14.76
CA ASP A 12 28.58 1.85 -13.87
C ASP A 12 28.69 0.93 -12.65
N LYS A 13 29.38 1.38 -11.59
CA LYS A 13 29.61 0.66 -10.32
C LYS A 13 28.32 0.42 -9.51
N GLY A 14 27.23 0.04 -10.18
CA GLY A 14 25.91 -0.20 -9.62
C GLY A 14 25.03 1.04 -9.47
N GLU A 15 25.50 2.25 -9.78
CA GLU A 15 24.75 3.50 -9.53
C GLU A 15 23.81 3.94 -10.68
N GLY A 16 24.05 3.45 -11.90
CA GLY A 16 23.21 3.69 -13.07
C GLY A 16 23.66 4.89 -13.91
N ASN A 17 23.31 4.87 -15.20
CA ASN A 17 23.87 5.77 -16.21
C ASN A 17 23.72 7.26 -15.80
N PRO A 18 24.83 8.01 -15.61
CA PRO A 18 24.82 9.41 -15.16
C PRO A 18 24.21 10.37 -16.19
N PHE A 19 24.09 9.94 -17.45
CA PHE A 19 23.46 10.71 -18.54
C PHE A 19 21.97 10.38 -18.71
N LYS A 20 21.41 9.51 -17.86
CA LYS A 20 19.99 9.20 -17.90
C LYS A 20 19.22 10.35 -17.25
N ILE A 21 18.62 11.19 -18.08
CA ILE A 21 17.72 12.28 -17.68
C ILE A 21 16.52 11.64 -16.95
N GLN A 22 16.59 11.57 -15.63
CA GLN A 22 15.55 11.07 -14.74
C GLN A 22 15.23 12.19 -13.76
N HIS A 23 13.94 12.44 -13.51
CA HIS A 23 13.58 13.42 -12.50
C HIS A 23 13.94 12.87 -11.11
N LYS A 24 14.40 13.72 -10.17
CA LYS A 24 14.78 13.28 -8.81
C LYS A 24 13.64 12.53 -8.10
N LEU A 25 12.40 12.87 -8.42
CA LEU A 25 11.20 12.23 -7.85
C LEU A 25 10.81 10.90 -8.54
N ASP A 26 11.36 10.59 -9.72
CA ASP A 26 11.02 9.36 -10.45
C ASP A 26 11.46 8.11 -9.68
N ARG A 27 12.51 8.22 -8.85
CA ARG A 27 13.01 7.14 -7.98
C ARG A 27 12.03 6.77 -6.86
N TYR A 28 11.10 7.66 -6.52
CA TYR A 28 10.09 7.46 -5.47
C TYR A 28 8.69 7.19 -6.03
N ARG A 29 8.53 7.16 -7.36
CA ARG A 29 7.24 6.85 -8.00
C ARG A 29 7.01 5.35 -8.04
N THR A 30 6.30 4.83 -7.04
CA THR A 30 5.80 3.44 -7.01
C THR A 30 4.69 3.18 -8.04
N THR A 31 4.04 4.22 -8.58
CA THR A 31 2.85 4.11 -9.45
C THR A 31 3.14 4.26 -10.96
N ALA A 32 4.38 4.59 -11.36
CA ALA A 32 4.66 4.96 -12.77
C ALA A 32 4.60 3.78 -13.76
N GLU A 33 4.80 2.55 -13.30
CA GLU A 33 4.56 1.33 -14.08
C GLU A 33 3.55 0.46 -13.32
N PRO A 34 2.26 0.44 -13.70
CA PRO A 34 1.30 -0.44 -13.06
C PRO A 34 1.80 -1.89 -13.19
N PRO A 35 1.86 -2.66 -12.09
CA PRO A 35 2.29 -4.04 -12.13
C PRO A 35 1.45 -4.82 -13.15
N ARG A 36 2.09 -5.32 -14.22
CA ARG A 36 1.42 -6.12 -15.26
C ARG A 36 1.12 -7.49 -14.67
N GLY A 37 -0.17 -7.84 -14.58
CA GLY A 37 -0.66 -9.16 -14.17
C GLY A 37 -1.26 -9.23 -12.75
N LEU A 38 -2.23 -10.14 -12.56
CA LEU A 38 -2.95 -10.37 -11.30
C LEU A 38 -2.02 -10.76 -10.14
N LYS A 39 -1.02 -11.62 -10.40
CA LYS A 39 -0.04 -12.07 -9.40
C LYS A 39 0.78 -10.90 -8.84
N SER A 40 1.22 -9.99 -9.70
CA SER A 40 2.02 -8.84 -9.28
C SER A 40 1.18 -7.86 -8.45
N LYS A 41 -0.08 -7.62 -8.85
CA LYS A 41 -1.04 -6.83 -8.05
C LYS A 41 -1.29 -7.44 -6.67
N PHE A 42 -1.50 -8.75 -6.59
CA PHE A 42 -1.71 -9.43 -5.31
C PHE A 42 -0.47 -9.39 -4.41
N SER A 43 0.72 -9.63 -4.98
CA SER A 43 1.98 -9.53 -4.25
C SER A 43 2.24 -8.12 -3.74
N SER A 44 1.98 -7.09 -4.55
CA SER A 44 2.13 -5.69 -4.15
C SER A 44 1.12 -5.29 -3.07
N ALA A 45 -0.14 -5.69 -3.22
CA ALA A 45 -1.15 -5.46 -2.18
C ALA A 45 -0.79 -6.17 -0.86
N MET A 46 -0.28 -7.40 -0.94
CA MET A 46 0.17 -8.14 0.24
C MET A 46 1.42 -7.50 0.87
N SER A 47 2.36 -6.99 0.07
CA SER A 47 3.52 -6.27 0.58
C SER A 47 3.15 -4.93 1.21
N ASP A 48 2.17 -4.23 0.65
CA ASP A 48 1.65 -2.97 1.20
C ASP A 48 0.87 -3.22 2.48
N LEU A 49 0.13 -4.33 2.58
CA LEU A 49 -0.51 -4.78 3.82
C LEU A 49 0.52 -5.15 4.91
N ARG A 50 1.66 -5.73 4.51
CA ARG A 50 2.78 -6.07 5.40
C ARG A 50 3.64 -4.85 5.78
N ARG A 51 3.64 -3.80 4.95
CA ARG A 51 4.24 -2.50 5.27
C ARG A 51 3.38 -1.89 6.37
N GLY A 52 3.75 -2.23 7.60
CA GLY A 52 2.95 -2.05 8.81
C GLY A 52 2.16 -0.75 8.76
N ALA A 53 0.85 -0.88 8.57
CA ALA A 53 -0.07 0.22 8.71
C ALA A 53 0.22 0.85 10.08
N ASP A 54 0.46 2.16 10.09
CA ASP A 54 0.76 2.90 11.31
C ASP A 54 -0.21 2.45 12.39
N ARG A 55 0.30 2.03 13.56
CA ARG A 55 -0.54 1.51 14.66
C ARG A 55 -1.73 2.45 14.95
N ASN A 56 -1.53 3.75 14.76
CA ASN A 56 -2.55 4.79 14.87
C ASN A 56 -3.68 4.66 13.84
N TYR A 57 -3.38 4.31 12.58
CA TYR A 57 -4.38 4.06 11.54
C TYR A 57 -5.27 2.88 11.88
N ASN A 58 -4.67 1.76 12.30
CA ASN A 58 -5.43 0.55 12.67
C ASN A 58 -6.37 0.81 13.86
N ILE A 59 -5.92 1.58 14.86
CA ILE A 59 -6.75 1.95 16.01
C ILE A 59 -7.92 2.83 15.58
N ARG A 60 -7.69 3.84 14.75
CA ARG A 60 -8.75 4.73 14.23
C ARG A 60 -9.77 3.96 13.40
N PHE A 61 -9.30 3.07 12.53
CA PHE A 61 -10.16 2.20 11.73
C PHE A 61 -11.05 1.31 12.62
N LEU A 62 -10.45 0.67 13.64
CA LEU A 62 -11.19 -0.17 14.58
C LEU A 62 -12.22 0.64 15.38
N LEU A 63 -11.86 1.85 15.82
CA LEU A 63 -12.78 2.78 16.50
C LEU A 63 -13.98 3.14 15.61
N ILE A 64 -13.75 3.51 14.36
CA ILE A 64 -14.81 3.84 13.40
C ILE A 64 -15.71 2.63 13.16
N LEU A 65 -15.13 1.44 12.96
CA LEU A 65 -15.87 0.20 12.77
C LEU A 65 -16.75 -0.15 13.98
N ALA A 66 -16.21 -0.01 15.19
CA ALA A 66 -16.95 -0.27 16.43
C ALA A 66 -18.14 0.70 16.60
N VAL A 67 -17.95 1.99 16.30
CA VAL A 67 -19.03 2.99 16.34
C VAL A 67 -20.12 2.68 15.33
N LEU A 68 -19.76 2.31 14.10
CA LEU A 68 -20.74 1.93 13.07
C LEU A 68 -21.56 0.71 13.47
N ILE A 69 -20.92 -0.31 14.06
CA ILE A 69 -21.64 -1.49 14.57
C ILE A 69 -22.59 -1.08 15.71
N LEU A 70 -22.15 -0.24 16.64
CA LEU A 70 -23.00 0.25 17.73
C LEU A 70 -24.24 0.99 17.21
N ILE A 71 -24.08 1.88 16.24
CA ILE A 71 -25.19 2.62 15.62
C ILE A 71 -26.15 1.64 14.92
N PHE A 72 -25.60 0.68 14.18
CA PHE A 72 -26.42 -0.34 13.52
C PHE A 72 -27.24 -1.15 14.51
N LEU A 73 -26.62 -1.63 15.60
CA LEU A 73 -27.29 -2.41 16.65
C LEU A 73 -28.37 -1.59 17.37
N TYR A 74 -28.13 -0.28 17.56
CA TYR A 74 -29.12 0.62 18.15
C TYR A 74 -30.35 0.81 17.26
N ILE A 75 -30.19 0.93 15.93
CA ILE A 75 -31.32 1.11 15.00
C ILE A 75 -32.29 -0.08 15.01
N ILE A 76 -31.78 -1.29 15.21
CA ILE A 76 -32.57 -2.52 15.17
C ILE A 76 -33.02 -3.00 16.56
N ASP A 77 -32.79 -2.21 17.63
CA ASP A 77 -33.04 -2.59 19.02
C ASP A 77 -32.45 -3.98 19.37
N PHE A 78 -31.23 -4.27 18.90
CA PHE A 78 -30.63 -5.59 19.09
C PHE A 78 -30.22 -5.81 20.55
N ASP A 79 -30.74 -6.88 21.15
CA ASP A 79 -30.42 -7.24 22.53
C ASP A 79 -29.04 -7.91 22.62
N LEU A 80 -28.08 -7.18 23.21
CA LEU A 80 -26.72 -7.68 23.48
C LEU A 80 -26.67 -8.72 24.61
N SER A 81 -27.73 -8.85 25.41
CA SER A 81 -27.80 -9.79 26.53
C SER A 81 -27.69 -11.25 26.08
N ILE A 82 -28.07 -11.54 24.83
CA ILE A 82 -27.99 -12.88 24.22
C ILE A 82 -26.57 -13.47 24.21
N PHE A 83 -25.54 -12.63 24.23
CA PHE A 83 -24.14 -13.06 24.23
C PHE A 83 -23.60 -13.36 25.63
N TYR A 84 -24.29 -12.91 26.69
CA TYR A 84 -23.91 -13.16 28.06
C TYR A 84 -24.66 -14.40 28.57
N SER A 85 -24.18 -15.59 28.19
CA SER A 85 -24.59 -16.82 28.87
C SER A 85 -24.08 -16.80 30.31
N LYS A 86 -24.93 -17.25 31.23
CA LYS A 86 -24.65 -17.36 32.67
C LYS A 86 -23.48 -18.27 32.98
#